data_AF-A0A453HYP4-F1
#
_entry.id   AF-A0A453HYP4-F1
#
_cell.length_a   1.000
_cell.length_b   1.000
_cell.length_c   1.000
_cell.angle_alpha   90.00
_cell.angle_beta   90.00
_cell.angle_gamma   90.00
#
_symmetry.space_group_name_H-M   'P 1'
#
loop_
_entity.id
_entity.type
_entity.pdbx_description
1 polymer ?
#
loop_
_entity_poly.entity_id
_entity_poly.type
_entity_poly.pdbx_seq_one_letter_code
_entity_poly.pdbx_strand_id
1 'polypeptide(L)'
;PSIKIPVSVMMPLAHVVEWTYKSFCKYGMKVPQLTPSRIRLLSCNRTFSCSRAKDQLGYEPIVSLKDGLKRTIESYSHMQAQNQRSISKTSILLGNGNVAKTLLWEDSKQTMTVLLLLAVIYYQLFTCGYTIITAMAKIFSLTALFLFIHGMLPANVFGHKIEKLEPSNFHISQVEAHHIACSVSSSWNSLVGVLKSLCRGNDWPLFLKVVFFLLVVSILSAMSSEAAFKIGIPLIFIGFKAYEKWEDTIDSLVGDACSFVLQFTPIQISSR
;
A
#
# COMPACT_ATOMS: atom_id res chain seq x y z
N PRO A 1 -17.90 17.64 0.42
CA PRO A 1 -16.45 17.96 0.49
C PRO A 1 -15.91 17.51 1.84
N SER A 2 -14.87 16.68 1.85
CA SER A 2 -14.31 16.10 3.09
C SER A 2 -13.55 17.15 3.93
N ILE A 3 -12.96 18.16 3.27
CA ILE A 3 -12.15 19.20 3.92
C ILE A 3 -12.82 20.56 3.74
N LYS A 4 -13.02 21.29 4.85
CA LYS A 4 -13.54 22.66 4.87
C LYS A 4 -12.37 23.62 5.10
N ILE A 5 -11.99 24.36 4.08
CA ILE A 5 -10.89 25.34 4.15
C ILE A 5 -11.49 26.75 4.14
N PRO A 6 -11.14 27.63 5.09
CA PRO A 6 -11.64 28.99 5.09
C PRO A 6 -11.12 29.79 3.89
N VAL A 7 -11.99 30.64 3.34
CA VAL A 7 -11.69 31.48 2.16
C VAL A 7 -10.49 32.39 2.40
N SER A 8 -10.30 32.87 3.63
CA SER A 8 -9.15 33.70 4.03
C SER A 8 -7.80 33.02 3.78
N VAL A 9 -7.72 31.69 3.91
CA VAL A 9 -6.51 30.90 3.65
C VAL A 9 -6.39 30.55 2.17
N MET A 10 -7.50 30.21 1.53
CA MET A 10 -7.51 29.76 0.13
C MET A 10 -7.21 30.91 -0.87
N MET A 11 -7.66 32.13 -0.58
CA MET A 11 -7.51 33.30 -1.45
C MET A 11 -6.05 33.71 -1.72
N PRO A 12 -5.16 33.89 -0.71
CA PRO A 12 -3.76 34.21 -0.97
C PRO A 12 -3.06 33.09 -1.75
N LEU A 13 -3.35 31.82 -1.43
CA LEU A 13 -2.81 30.68 -2.15
C LEU A 13 -3.19 30.71 -3.64
N ALA A 14 -4.44 31.07 -3.95
CA ALA A 14 -4.91 31.17 -5.32
C ALA A 14 -4.27 32.33 -6.09
N HIS A 15 -3.96 33.46 -5.43
CA HIS A 15 -3.21 34.54 -6.06
C HIS A 15 -1.77 34.10 -6.39
N VAL A 16 -1.13 33.31 -5.53
CA VAL A 16 0.18 32.71 -5.82
C VAL A 16 0.08 31.78 -7.03
N VAL A 17 -0.92 30.89 -7.07
CA VAL A 17 -1.14 29.97 -8.20
C VAL A 17 -1.45 30.71 -9.51
N GLU A 18 -2.20 31.81 -9.44
CA GLU A 18 -2.47 32.65 -10.61
C GLU A 18 -1.20 33.37 -11.10
N TRP A 19 -0.37 33.86 -10.17
CA TRP A 19 0.90 34.51 -10.50
C TRP A 19 1.90 33.54 -11.13
N THR A 20 2.02 32.32 -10.59
CA THR A 20 2.86 31.28 -11.21
C THR A 20 2.33 30.89 -12.59
N TYR A 21 1.01 30.73 -12.73
CA TYR A 21 0.39 30.48 -14.03
C TYR A 21 0.72 31.59 -15.04
N LYS A 22 0.57 32.88 -14.67
CA LYS A 22 0.92 34.00 -15.55
C LYS A 22 2.40 34.04 -15.93
N SER A 23 3.28 33.63 -15.02
CA SER A 23 4.73 33.61 -15.26
C SER A 23 5.13 32.48 -16.21
N PHE A 24 4.46 31.32 -16.12
CA PHE A 24 4.82 30.12 -16.88
C PHE A 24 3.84 29.77 -18.02
N CYS A 25 2.80 30.56 -18.27
CA CYS A 25 1.80 30.27 -19.31
C CYS A 25 2.41 30.20 -20.72
N LYS A 26 3.50 30.93 -20.97
CA LYS A 26 4.25 30.90 -22.24
C LYS A 26 4.81 29.51 -22.58
N TYR A 27 4.93 28.62 -21.59
CA TYR A 27 5.41 27.25 -21.73
C TYR A 27 4.28 26.21 -21.91
N GLY A 28 3.06 26.65 -22.25
CA GLY A 28 1.96 25.74 -22.58
C GLY A 28 1.24 25.11 -21.39
N MET A 29 1.33 25.70 -20.20
CA MET A 29 0.59 25.20 -19.04
C MET A 29 -0.93 25.36 -19.22
N LYS A 30 -1.69 24.34 -18.80
CA LYS A 30 -3.16 24.38 -18.74
C LYS A 30 -3.62 25.27 -17.59
N VAL A 31 -4.79 25.89 -17.75
CA VAL A 31 -5.40 26.78 -16.74
C VAL A 31 -5.60 26.01 -15.43
N PRO A 32 -5.07 26.48 -14.29
CA PRO A 32 -5.24 25.81 -13.00
C PRO A 32 -6.70 25.86 -12.54
N GLN A 33 -7.12 24.86 -11.78
CA GLN A 33 -8.48 24.81 -11.22
C GLN A 33 -8.68 25.83 -10.08
N LEU A 34 -7.58 26.23 -9.42
CA LEU A 34 -7.57 27.12 -8.26
C LEU A 34 -7.27 28.58 -8.67
N THR A 35 -8.27 29.26 -9.24
CA THR A 35 -8.20 30.69 -9.58
C THR A 35 -8.95 31.53 -8.53
N PRO A 36 -8.49 32.76 -8.20
CA PRO A 36 -9.22 33.64 -7.27
C PRO A 36 -10.68 33.90 -7.68
N SER A 37 -10.94 34.04 -8.98
CA SER A 37 -12.31 34.19 -9.51
C SER A 37 -13.18 32.96 -9.21
N ARG A 38 -12.66 31.75 -9.41
CA ARG A 38 -13.36 30.50 -9.08
C ARG A 38 -13.63 30.37 -7.59
N ILE A 39 -12.67 30.70 -6.73
CA ILE A 39 -12.88 30.65 -5.28
C ILE A 39 -13.95 31.64 -4.86
N ARG A 40 -13.96 32.85 -5.42
CA ARG A 40 -14.99 33.86 -5.15
C ARG A 40 -16.38 33.43 -5.62
N LEU A 41 -16.46 32.71 -6.74
CA LEU A 41 -17.70 32.11 -7.22
C LEU A 41 -18.19 31.00 -6.29
N LEU A 42 -17.29 30.15 -5.81
CA LEU A 42 -17.62 29.03 -4.93
C LEU A 42 -17.90 29.46 -3.49
N SER A 43 -17.35 30.58 -3.03
CA SER A 43 -17.57 31.10 -1.68
C SER A 43 -18.94 31.74 -1.50
N CYS A 44 -19.56 32.21 -2.58
CA CYS A 44 -20.82 32.93 -2.52
C CYS A 44 -21.97 32.04 -3.00
N ASN A 45 -23.00 31.89 -2.17
CA ASN A 45 -24.25 31.29 -2.61
C ASN A 45 -24.91 32.21 -3.64
N ARG A 46 -25.12 31.70 -4.86
CA ARG A 46 -25.91 32.37 -5.89
C ARG A 46 -27.16 31.57 -6.15
N THR A 47 -28.30 32.23 -5.95
CA THR A 47 -29.61 31.70 -6.32
C THR A 47 -30.07 32.42 -7.58
N PHE A 48 -30.71 31.68 -8.48
CA PHE A 48 -31.33 32.25 -9.68
C PHE A 48 -32.83 32.05 -9.57
N SER A 49 -33.58 33.13 -9.82
CA SER A 49 -35.05 33.05 -9.89
C SER A 49 -35.48 32.87 -11.33
N CYS A 50 -36.28 31.84 -11.59
CA CYS A 50 -36.89 31.59 -12.90
C CYS A 50 -38.22 32.34 -13.11
N SER A 51 -38.62 33.23 -12.19
CA SER A 51 -39.92 33.93 -12.26
C SER A 51 -40.10 34.72 -13.56
N ARG A 52 -39.11 35.55 -13.93
CA ARG A 52 -39.16 36.34 -15.17
C ARG A 52 -39.27 35.49 -16.44
N ALA A 53 -38.61 34.33 -16.46
CA ALA A 53 -38.67 33.42 -17.61
C ALA A 53 -40.07 32.79 -17.73
N LYS A 54 -40.72 32.49 -16.60
CA LYS A 54 -42.10 32.01 -16.59
C LYS A 54 -43.06 33.08 -17.11
N ASP A 55 -42.90 34.32 -16.64
CA ASP A 55 -43.83 35.41 -16.97
C ASP A 55 -43.69 35.91 -18.41
N GLN A 56 -42.45 36.00 -18.93
CA GLN A 56 -42.20 36.59 -20.25
C GLN A 56 -42.11 35.56 -21.37
N LEU A 57 -41.70 34.33 -21.07
CA LEU A 57 -41.43 33.29 -22.08
C LEU A 57 -42.38 32.10 -21.95
N GLY A 58 -43.31 32.10 -21.00
CA GLY A 58 -44.20 30.98 -20.74
C GLY A 58 -43.45 29.70 -20.31
N TYR A 59 -42.26 29.85 -19.73
CA TYR A 59 -41.42 28.72 -19.38
C TYR A 59 -42.06 27.83 -18.30
N GLU A 60 -42.18 26.54 -18.59
CA GLU A 60 -42.65 25.52 -17.65
C GLU A 60 -41.62 24.37 -17.54
N PRO A 61 -41.15 24.01 -16.33
CA PRO A 61 -40.12 22.98 -16.17
C PRO A 61 -40.68 21.58 -16.44
N ILE A 62 -40.03 20.84 -17.33
CA ILE A 62 -40.39 19.45 -17.72
C ILE A 62 -40.31 18.48 -16.54
N VAL A 63 -39.43 18.75 -15.58
CA VAL A 63 -39.22 17.92 -14.38
C VAL A 63 -39.31 18.75 -13.12
N SER A 64 -39.83 18.13 -12.05
CA SER A 64 -39.81 18.76 -10.73
C SER A 64 -38.37 18.99 -10.26
N LEU A 65 -38.14 20.03 -9.44
CA LEU A 65 -36.81 20.36 -8.92
C LEU A 65 -36.16 19.17 -8.19
N LYS A 66 -36.95 18.42 -7.41
CA LYS A 66 -36.47 17.25 -6.66
C LYS A 66 -36.03 16.12 -7.59
N ASP A 67 -36.81 15.85 -8.64
CA ASP A 67 -36.49 14.79 -9.60
C ASP A 67 -35.27 15.17 -10.47
N GLY A 68 -35.18 16.43 -10.89
CA GLY A 68 -34.02 16.97 -11.59
C GLY A 68 -32.73 16.89 -10.76
N LEU A 69 -32.80 17.22 -9.47
CA LEU A 69 -31.67 17.09 -8.54
C LEU A 69 -31.23 15.63 -8.43
N LYS A 70 -32.17 14.70 -8.26
CA LYS A 70 -31.88 13.26 -8.15
C LYS A 70 -31.16 12.74 -9.39
N ARG A 71 -31.68 13.04 -10.59
CA ARG A 71 -31.05 12.63 -11.86
C ARG A 71 -29.65 13.22 -12.04
N THR A 72 -29.44 14.45 -11.59
CA THR A 72 -28.13 15.11 -11.64
C THR A 72 -27.13 14.45 -10.69
N ILE A 73 -27.54 14.10 -9.47
CA ILE A 73 -26.67 13.39 -8.51
C ILE A 73 -26.30 12.00 -9.05
N GLU A 74 -27.24 11.32 -9.70
CA GLU A 74 -27.04 10.00 -10.30
C GLU A 74 -26.09 10.06 -11.50
N SER A 75 -26.19 11.08 -12.37
CA SER A 75 -25.26 11.28 -13.49
C SER A 75 -23.81 11.53 -13.03
N TYR A 76 -23.64 12.06 -11.82
CA TYR A 76 -22.34 12.34 -11.20
C TYR A 76 -21.97 11.31 -10.12
N SER A 77 -22.37 10.05 -10.29
CA SER A 77 -22.02 8.95 -9.39
C SER A 77 -20.51 8.84 -9.10
N HIS A 78 -19.66 9.09 -10.10
CA HIS A 78 -18.20 9.06 -9.97
C HIS A 78 -17.61 10.18 -9.08
N MET A 79 -18.34 11.26 -8.83
CA MET A 79 -17.94 12.35 -7.91
C MET A 79 -18.55 12.19 -6.52
N GLN A 80 -19.42 11.19 -6.32
CA GLN A 80 -19.86 10.87 -4.97
C GLN A 80 -18.63 10.45 -4.19
N ALA A 81 -18.39 11.12 -3.07
CA ALA A 81 -17.33 10.74 -2.14
C ALA A 81 -17.64 9.30 -1.74
N GLN A 82 -16.93 8.35 -2.36
CA GLN A 82 -17.00 6.95 -2.01
C GLN A 82 -16.80 6.91 -0.51
N ASN A 83 -17.84 6.49 0.18
CA ASN A 83 -17.90 6.48 1.63
C ASN A 83 -16.58 5.89 2.12
N GLN A 84 -15.74 6.71 2.77
CA GLN A 84 -14.51 6.28 3.45
C GLN A 84 -14.93 5.43 4.65
N ARG A 85 -15.61 4.31 4.38
CA ARG A 85 -15.81 3.23 5.33
C ARG A 85 -14.44 2.59 5.46
N SER A 86 -13.66 3.18 6.38
CA SER A 86 -12.40 2.72 6.94
C SER A 86 -11.38 2.20 5.93
N ILE A 87 -10.48 3.07 5.47
CA ILE A 87 -9.12 2.60 5.16
C ILE A 87 -8.56 2.17 6.53
N SER A 88 -8.62 0.88 6.85
CA SER A 88 -8.15 0.33 8.12
C SER A 88 -6.64 0.55 8.28
N LYS A 89 -6.14 0.84 9.48
CA LYS A 89 -4.69 1.04 9.66
C LYS A 89 -3.90 -0.21 9.28
N THR A 90 -4.51 -1.39 9.33
CA THR A 90 -3.95 -2.63 8.77
C THR A 90 -3.71 -2.56 7.28
N SER A 91 -4.64 -2.00 6.50
CA SER A 91 -4.42 -1.82 5.05
C SER A 91 -3.22 -0.89 4.78
N ILE A 92 -3.01 0.11 5.62
CA ILE A 92 -1.83 1.02 5.56
C ILE A 92 -0.55 0.28 5.99
N LEU A 93 -0.59 -0.46 7.09
CA LEU A 93 0.53 -1.26 7.61
C LEU A 93 1.00 -2.32 6.60
N LEU A 94 0.06 -2.93 5.88
CA LEU A 94 0.30 -3.92 4.82
C LEU A 94 0.70 -3.29 3.48
N GLY A 95 0.89 -1.96 3.43
CA GLY A 95 1.43 -1.25 2.28
C GLY A 95 0.40 -0.78 1.25
N ASN A 96 -0.88 -0.70 1.61
CA ASN A 96 -2.01 -0.24 0.77
C ASN A 96 -1.97 -0.75 -0.68
N GLY A 97 -1.52 -2.00 -0.85
CA GLY A 97 -1.30 -2.64 -2.14
C GLY A 97 -2.10 -3.92 -2.26
N ASN A 98 -1.85 -4.68 -3.33
CA ASN A 98 -2.57 -5.94 -3.58
C ASN A 98 -2.43 -6.95 -2.43
N VAL A 99 -1.32 -6.92 -1.70
CA VAL A 99 -1.08 -7.78 -0.52
C VAL A 99 -2.08 -7.47 0.61
N ALA A 100 -2.32 -6.19 0.90
CA ALA A 100 -3.29 -5.76 1.91
C ALA A 100 -4.70 -6.25 1.54
N LYS A 101 -5.11 -6.02 0.28
CA LYS A 101 -6.42 -6.43 -0.24
C LYS A 101 -6.61 -7.95 -0.22
N THR A 102 -5.54 -8.70 -0.47
CA THR A 102 -5.53 -10.17 -0.42
C THR A 102 -5.65 -10.67 1.01
N LEU A 103 -4.84 -10.14 1.94
CA LEU A 103 -4.83 -10.60 3.34
C LEU A 103 -6.08 -10.22 4.11
N LEU A 104 -6.68 -9.06 3.81
CA LEU A 104 -7.93 -8.59 4.41
C LEU A 104 -9.18 -9.20 3.76
N TRP A 105 -9.01 -10.04 2.71
CA TRP A 105 -10.12 -10.64 1.96
C TRP A 105 -11.04 -9.59 1.29
N GLU A 106 -10.47 -8.47 0.85
CA GLU A 106 -11.22 -7.40 0.17
C GLU A 106 -11.47 -7.77 -1.30
N ASP A 107 -10.47 -8.38 -1.97
CA ASP A 107 -10.62 -8.96 -3.31
C ASP A 107 -10.67 -10.48 -3.24
N SER A 108 -11.89 -11.03 -3.27
CA SER A 108 -12.14 -12.47 -3.19
C SER A 108 -11.46 -13.26 -4.32
N LYS A 109 -11.37 -12.72 -5.54
CA LYS A 109 -10.76 -13.44 -6.67
C LYS A 109 -9.26 -13.57 -6.48
N GLN A 110 -8.58 -12.47 -6.17
CA GLN A 110 -7.14 -12.47 -5.89
C GLN A 110 -6.80 -13.34 -4.68
N THR A 111 -7.59 -13.23 -3.62
CA THR A 111 -7.41 -14.02 -2.39
C THR A 111 -7.54 -15.52 -2.64
N MET A 112 -8.53 -15.95 -3.44
CA MET A 112 -8.68 -17.35 -3.82
C MET A 112 -7.53 -17.84 -4.70
N THR A 113 -7.02 -17.01 -5.63
CA THR A 113 -5.84 -17.37 -6.44
C THR A 113 -4.60 -17.55 -5.57
N VAL A 114 -4.36 -16.65 -4.62
CA VAL A 114 -3.23 -16.73 -3.70
C VAL A 114 -3.35 -17.94 -2.78
N LEU A 115 -4.55 -18.23 -2.25
CA LEU A 115 -4.80 -19.41 -1.42
C LEU A 115 -4.59 -20.71 -2.21
N LEU A 116 -5.02 -20.76 -3.47
CA LEU A 116 -4.77 -21.89 -4.37
C LEU A 116 -3.27 -22.08 -4.61
N LEU A 117 -2.55 -21.00 -4.93
CA LEU A 117 -1.09 -21.04 -5.13
C LEU A 117 -0.38 -21.53 -3.87
N LEU A 118 -0.81 -21.06 -2.70
CA LEU A 118 -0.27 -21.46 -1.41
C LEU A 118 -0.57 -22.93 -1.08
N ALA A 119 -1.74 -23.44 -1.48
CA ALA A 119 -2.09 -24.86 -1.37
C ALA A 119 -1.24 -25.74 -2.29
N VAL A 120 -0.94 -25.28 -3.52
CA VAL A 120 -0.01 -25.97 -4.43
C VAL A 120 1.40 -26.01 -3.84
N ILE A 121 1.88 -24.89 -3.28
CA ILE A 121 3.18 -24.82 -2.60
C ILE A 121 3.22 -25.78 -1.40
N TYR A 122 2.15 -25.79 -0.59
CA TYR A 122 2.00 -26.71 0.53
C TYR A 122 2.11 -28.17 0.08
N TYR A 123 1.35 -28.54 -0.95
CA TYR A 123 1.37 -29.90 -1.50
C TYR A 123 2.77 -30.29 -1.98
N GLN A 124 3.44 -29.38 -2.70
CA GLN A 124 4.78 -29.60 -3.22
C GLN A 124 5.84 -29.79 -2.13
N LEU A 125 5.73 -29.06 -1.01
CA LEU A 125 6.66 -29.20 0.13
C LEU A 125 6.36 -30.45 0.96
N PHE A 126 5.10 -30.64 1.38
CA PHE A 126 4.78 -31.60 2.44
C PHE A 126 4.32 -32.96 1.93
N THR A 127 3.55 -33.02 0.84
CA THR A 127 3.08 -34.32 0.31
C THR A 127 4.18 -35.05 -0.46
N CYS A 128 5.07 -34.31 -1.13
CA CYS A 128 6.24 -34.89 -1.80
C CYS A 128 7.47 -35.08 -0.88
N GLY A 129 7.39 -34.62 0.38
CA GLY A 129 8.50 -34.71 1.34
C GLY A 129 9.73 -33.87 0.96
N TYR A 130 9.54 -32.80 0.17
CA TYR A 130 10.65 -31.95 -0.27
C TYR A 130 10.98 -30.89 0.79
N THR A 131 12.27 -30.73 1.06
CA THR A 131 12.75 -29.58 1.85
C THR A 131 12.60 -28.30 1.02
N ILE A 132 12.58 -27.14 1.68
CA ILE A 132 12.59 -25.82 1.01
C ILE A 132 13.74 -25.74 0.00
N ILE A 133 14.91 -26.27 0.36
CA ILE A 133 16.10 -26.28 -0.49
C ILE A 133 15.82 -27.10 -1.77
N THR A 134 15.26 -28.30 -1.64
CA THR A 134 14.93 -29.15 -2.78
C THR A 134 13.85 -28.51 -3.67
N ALA A 135 12.83 -27.91 -3.07
CA ALA A 135 11.78 -27.20 -3.82
C ALA A 135 12.35 -26.02 -4.62
N MET A 136 13.19 -25.19 -3.99
CA MET A 136 13.85 -24.07 -4.66
C MET A 136 14.79 -24.54 -5.77
N ALA A 137 15.58 -25.59 -5.53
CA ALA A 137 16.46 -26.17 -6.53
C ALA A 137 15.67 -26.72 -7.74
N LYS A 138 14.51 -27.34 -7.51
CA LYS A 138 13.62 -27.82 -8.57
C LYS A 138 12.99 -26.68 -9.36
N ILE A 139 12.54 -25.62 -8.69
CA ILE A 139 12.02 -24.42 -9.35
C ILE A 139 13.11 -23.80 -10.22
N PHE A 140 14.31 -23.58 -9.68
CA PHE A 140 15.43 -23.06 -10.45
C PHE A 140 15.81 -23.97 -11.61
N SER A 141 15.82 -25.29 -11.41
CA SER A 141 16.08 -26.27 -12.47
C SER A 141 15.00 -26.21 -13.55
N LEU A 142 13.73 -26.04 -13.19
CA LEU A 142 12.62 -25.90 -14.13
C LEU A 142 12.71 -24.58 -14.90
N THR A 143 13.05 -23.48 -14.23
CA THR A 143 13.29 -22.18 -14.87
C THR A 143 14.48 -22.24 -15.82
N ALA A 144 15.59 -22.85 -15.42
CA ALA A 144 16.76 -23.04 -16.26
C ALA A 144 16.43 -23.92 -17.49
N LEU A 145 15.69 -25.00 -17.30
CA LEU A 145 15.21 -25.85 -18.40
C LEU A 145 14.27 -25.08 -19.33
N PHE A 146 13.35 -24.28 -18.79
CA PHE A 146 12.46 -23.43 -19.55
C PHE A 146 13.24 -22.41 -20.40
N LEU A 147 14.20 -21.70 -19.80
CA LEU A 147 15.07 -20.75 -20.50
C LEU A 147 15.92 -21.46 -21.57
N PHE A 148 16.41 -22.67 -21.28
CA PHE A 148 17.16 -23.48 -22.22
C PHE A 148 16.32 -23.89 -23.43
N ILE A 149 15.12 -24.43 -23.19
CA ILE A 149 14.16 -24.77 -24.24
C ILE A 149 13.83 -23.52 -25.06
N HIS A 150 13.45 -22.42 -24.40
CA HIS A 150 13.15 -21.15 -25.07
C HIS A 150 14.33 -20.62 -25.90
N GLY A 151 15.56 -20.79 -25.43
CA GLY A 151 16.78 -20.44 -26.17
C GLY A 151 17.02 -21.32 -27.41
N MET A 152 16.61 -22.60 -27.35
CA MET A 152 16.71 -23.53 -28.48
C MET A 152 15.59 -23.36 -29.53
N LEU A 153 14.46 -22.71 -29.19
CA LEU A 153 13.36 -22.53 -30.13
C LEU A 153 13.78 -21.64 -31.32
N PRO A 154 13.47 -22.05 -32.57
CA PRO A 154 13.70 -21.21 -33.73
C PRO A 154 12.81 -19.96 -33.69
N ALA A 155 13.24 -18.88 -34.33
CA ALA A 155 12.52 -17.59 -34.28
C ALA A 155 11.11 -17.65 -34.88
N ASN A 156 10.84 -18.67 -35.71
CA ASN A 156 9.53 -18.95 -36.29
C ASN A 156 9.15 -20.39 -35.95
N VAL A 157 8.12 -20.56 -35.15
CA VAL A 157 7.53 -21.88 -34.83
C VAL A 157 6.07 -21.82 -35.24
N PHE A 158 5.64 -22.71 -36.13
CA PHE A 158 4.25 -22.79 -36.62
C PHE A 158 3.65 -21.44 -37.09
N GLY A 159 4.45 -20.59 -37.76
CA GLY A 159 3.98 -19.31 -38.30
C GLY A 159 3.87 -18.15 -37.30
N HIS A 160 4.16 -18.38 -36.02
CA HIS A 160 4.27 -17.33 -35.01
C HIS A 160 5.74 -16.93 -34.79
N LYS A 161 6.01 -15.62 -34.81
CA LYS A 161 7.32 -15.06 -34.46
C LYS A 161 7.47 -15.09 -32.94
N ILE A 162 8.39 -15.92 -32.44
CA ILE A 162 8.73 -15.95 -31.02
C ILE A 162 9.75 -14.85 -30.77
N GLU A 163 9.44 -13.93 -29.86
CA GLU A 163 10.37 -12.90 -29.41
C GLU A 163 11.52 -13.57 -28.64
N LYS A 164 12.70 -13.59 -29.25
CA LYS A 164 13.89 -14.16 -28.59
C LYS A 164 14.34 -13.20 -27.49
N LEU A 165 14.70 -13.76 -26.33
CA LEU A 165 15.29 -12.96 -25.26
C LEU A 165 16.58 -12.31 -25.78
N GLU A 166 16.62 -10.98 -25.76
CA GLU A 166 17.77 -10.21 -26.18
C GLU A 166 18.95 -10.43 -25.22
N PRO A 167 20.20 -10.63 -25.71
CA PRO A 167 21.38 -10.83 -24.87
C PRO A 167 21.66 -9.70 -23.87
N SER A 168 21.17 -8.48 -24.15
CA SER A 168 21.28 -7.31 -23.27
C SER A 168 20.58 -7.52 -21.92
N ASN A 169 19.53 -8.33 -21.86
CA ASN A 169 18.83 -8.66 -20.60
C ASN A 169 19.67 -9.50 -19.63
N PHE A 170 20.73 -10.15 -20.12
CA PHE A 170 21.67 -10.93 -19.30
C PHE A 170 22.97 -10.17 -19.01
N HIS A 171 23.12 -8.97 -19.56
CA HIS A 171 24.32 -8.16 -19.37
C HIS A 171 24.17 -7.31 -18.10
N ILE A 172 24.71 -7.81 -17.00
CA ILE A 172 24.85 -7.04 -15.77
C ILE A 172 25.96 -6.01 -15.98
N SER A 173 25.64 -4.72 -15.87
CA SER A 173 26.65 -3.67 -16.00
C SER A 173 27.64 -3.70 -14.82
N GLN A 174 28.87 -3.25 -15.03
CA GLN A 174 29.87 -3.17 -13.95
C GLN A 174 29.39 -2.29 -12.78
N VAL A 175 28.60 -1.25 -13.08
CA VAL A 175 28.02 -0.34 -12.09
C VAL A 175 26.97 -1.06 -11.23
N GLU A 176 26.07 -1.83 -11.85
CA GLU A 176 25.07 -2.62 -11.12
C GLU A 176 25.72 -3.72 -10.27
N ALA A 177 26.69 -4.44 -10.84
CA ALA A 177 27.44 -5.46 -10.12
C ALA A 177 28.18 -4.87 -8.91
N HIS A 178 28.83 -3.72 -9.08
CA HIS A 178 29.51 -3.01 -8.00
C HIS A 178 28.53 -2.55 -6.92
N HIS A 179 27.38 -2.00 -7.31
CA HIS A 179 26.34 -1.58 -6.37
C HIS A 179 25.78 -2.77 -5.56
N ILE A 180 25.51 -3.91 -6.21
CA ILE A 180 25.07 -5.14 -5.54
C ILE A 180 26.15 -5.61 -4.56
N ALA A 181 27.42 -5.67 -4.98
CA ALA A 181 28.52 -6.08 -4.12
C ALA A 181 28.69 -5.16 -2.90
N CYS A 182 28.60 -3.83 -3.08
CA CYS A 182 28.64 -2.86 -1.99
C CYS A 182 27.44 -3.00 -1.04
N SER A 183 26.24 -3.24 -1.57
CA SER A 183 25.03 -3.46 -0.75
C SER A 183 25.15 -4.73 0.09
N VAL A 184 25.62 -5.84 -0.50
CA VAL A 184 25.85 -7.10 0.21
C VAL A 184 26.95 -6.93 1.27
N SER A 185 28.07 -6.29 0.90
CA SER A 185 29.19 -6.05 1.82
C SER A 185 28.77 -5.16 3.00
N SER A 186 28.03 -4.08 2.75
CA SER A 186 27.55 -3.19 3.83
C SER A 186 26.55 -3.90 4.74
N SER A 187 25.64 -4.69 4.19
CA SER A 187 24.70 -5.51 4.97
C SER A 187 25.44 -6.54 5.84
N TRP A 188 26.44 -7.22 5.28
CA TRP A 188 27.29 -8.16 6.01
C TRP A 188 28.07 -7.48 7.13
N ASN A 189 28.71 -6.35 6.83
CA ASN A 189 29.49 -5.59 7.81
C ASN A 189 28.61 -5.07 8.96
N SER A 190 27.38 -4.64 8.65
CA SER A 190 26.39 -4.27 9.65
C SER A 190 26.04 -5.44 10.57
N LEU A 191 25.74 -6.61 10.00
CA LEU A 191 25.42 -7.82 10.76
C LEU A 191 26.58 -8.27 11.66
N VAL A 192 27.81 -8.25 11.14
CA VAL A 192 29.02 -8.53 11.94
C VAL A 192 29.22 -7.49 13.03
N GLY A 193 28.94 -6.21 12.77
CA GLY A 193 28.97 -5.14 13.75
C GLY A 193 28.00 -5.39 14.91
N VAL A 194 26.76 -5.78 14.59
CA VAL A 194 25.73 -6.15 15.57
C VAL A 194 26.18 -7.34 16.42
N LEU A 195 26.69 -8.41 15.80
CA LEU A 195 27.24 -9.57 16.51
C LEU A 195 28.40 -9.19 17.43
N LYS A 196 29.30 -8.33 16.96
CA LYS A 196 30.44 -7.85 17.77
C LYS A 196 29.97 -7.02 18.97
N SER A 197 28.94 -6.18 18.81
CA SER A 197 28.35 -5.43 19.91
C SER A 197 27.71 -6.35 20.96
N LEU A 198 26.97 -7.37 20.50
CA LEU A 198 26.40 -8.42 21.35
C LEU A 198 27.49 -9.14 22.17
N CYS A 199 28.57 -9.57 21.53
CA CYS A 199 29.68 -10.27 22.20
C CYS A 199 30.42 -9.40 23.23
N ARG A 200 30.49 -8.08 23.01
CA ARG A 200 31.09 -7.15 23.98
C ARG A 200 30.16 -6.80 25.13
N GLY A 201 28.86 -7.05 25.01
CA GLY A 201 27.87 -6.75 26.04
C GLY A 201 27.59 -5.25 26.20
N ASN A 202 27.99 -4.41 25.25
CA ASN A 202 27.84 -2.97 25.34
C ASN A 202 26.37 -2.52 25.21
N ASP A 203 25.57 -3.23 24.41
CA ASP A 203 24.21 -2.83 24.05
C ASP A 203 23.16 -3.81 24.60
N TRP A 204 22.87 -3.72 25.90
CA TRP A 204 21.82 -4.50 26.57
C TRP A 204 20.44 -4.48 25.88
N PRO A 205 19.90 -3.34 25.38
CA PRO A 205 18.61 -3.35 24.69
C PRO A 205 18.66 -4.10 23.35
N LEU A 206 19.79 -4.03 22.63
CA LEU A 206 19.98 -4.78 21.39
C LEU A 206 20.09 -6.28 21.69
N PHE A 207 20.76 -6.66 22.78
CA PHE A 207 20.82 -8.02 23.28
C PHE A 207 19.43 -8.60 23.57
N LEU A 208 18.60 -7.90 24.35
CA LEU A 208 17.23 -8.34 24.61
C LEU A 208 16.41 -8.50 23.33
N LYS A 209 16.52 -7.56 22.39
CA LYS A 209 15.79 -7.62 21.12
C LYS A 209 16.17 -8.87 20.33
N VAL A 210 17.46 -9.21 20.30
CA VAL A 210 17.97 -10.41 19.63
C VAL A 210 17.56 -11.68 20.38
N VAL A 211 17.62 -11.70 21.71
CA VAL A 211 17.13 -12.83 22.51
C VAL A 211 15.64 -13.08 22.30
N PHE A 212 14.82 -12.03 22.32
CA PHE A 212 13.39 -12.13 22.03
C PHE A 212 13.15 -12.66 20.61
N PHE A 213 13.86 -12.13 19.62
CA PHE A 213 13.78 -12.61 18.24
C PHE A 213 14.18 -14.09 18.14
N LEU A 214 15.29 -14.49 18.76
CA LEU A 214 15.75 -15.88 18.78
C LEU A 214 14.78 -16.80 19.54
N LEU A 215 14.10 -16.31 20.58
CA LEU A 215 13.07 -17.06 21.29
C LEU A 215 11.86 -17.32 20.40
N VAL A 216 11.41 -16.31 19.65
CA VAL A 216 10.34 -16.47 18.66
C VAL A 216 10.75 -17.47 17.58
N VAL A 217 11.96 -17.33 17.04
CA VAL A 217 12.52 -18.28 16.06
C VAL A 217 12.62 -19.69 16.65
N SER A 218 13.02 -19.82 17.91
CA SER A 218 13.14 -21.11 18.60
C SER A 218 11.78 -21.80 18.74
N ILE A 219 10.76 -21.07 19.20
CA ILE A 219 9.38 -21.57 19.29
C ILE A 219 8.88 -21.99 17.91
N LEU A 220 9.11 -21.16 16.88
CA LEU A 220 8.70 -21.46 15.52
C LEU A 220 9.45 -22.67 14.93
N SER A 221 10.72 -22.86 15.28
CA SER A 221 11.55 -23.99 14.86
C SER A 221 11.22 -25.30 15.59
N ALA A 222 10.65 -25.22 16.79
CA ALA A 222 10.19 -26.38 17.54
C ALA A 222 8.87 -26.95 16.99
N MET A 223 8.12 -26.17 16.21
CA MET A 223 6.95 -26.65 15.49
C MET A 223 7.37 -27.49 14.28
N SER A 224 6.65 -28.56 13.98
CA SER A 224 6.84 -29.24 12.70
C SER A 224 6.54 -28.26 11.57
N SER A 225 7.31 -28.31 10.49
CA SER A 225 7.13 -27.42 9.33
C SER A 225 5.71 -27.52 8.76
N GLU A 226 5.10 -28.70 8.84
CA GLU A 226 3.71 -28.95 8.45
C GLU A 226 2.71 -28.23 9.37
N ALA A 227 2.90 -28.31 10.69
CA ALA A 227 2.05 -27.63 11.66
C ALA A 227 2.20 -26.10 11.58
N ALA A 228 3.42 -25.61 11.40
CA ALA A 228 3.70 -24.19 11.22
C ALA A 228 2.99 -23.62 9.99
N PHE A 229 2.93 -24.37 8.87
CA PHE A 229 2.22 -23.94 7.68
C PHE A 229 0.69 -24.01 7.85
N LYS A 230 0.17 -25.14 8.37
CA LYS A 230 -1.28 -25.33 8.58
C LYS A 230 -1.88 -24.34 9.58
N ILE A 231 -1.14 -23.96 10.61
CA ILE A 231 -1.61 -23.05 11.66
C ILE A 231 -1.25 -21.61 11.31
N GLY A 232 -0.01 -21.36 10.87
CA GLY A 232 0.51 -20.02 10.63
C GLY A 232 -0.22 -19.28 9.51
N ILE A 233 -0.53 -19.95 8.40
CA ILE A 233 -1.25 -19.32 7.29
C ILE A 233 -2.66 -18.85 7.72
N PRO A 234 -3.55 -19.71 8.25
CA PRO A 234 -4.84 -19.26 8.76
C PRO A 234 -4.71 -18.22 9.87
N LEU A 235 -3.74 -18.35 10.77
CA LEU A 235 -3.52 -17.39 11.85
C LEU A 235 -3.18 -16.00 11.31
N ILE A 236 -2.42 -15.89 10.22
CA ILE A 236 -2.10 -14.62 9.57
C ILE A 236 -3.38 -14.00 8.97
N PHE A 237 -4.14 -14.75 8.17
CA PHE A 237 -5.37 -14.25 7.54
C PHE A 237 -6.44 -13.88 8.58
N ILE A 238 -6.67 -14.75 9.57
CA ILE A 238 -7.62 -14.51 10.65
C ILE A 238 -7.11 -13.38 11.55
N GLY A 239 -5.82 -13.34 11.84
CA GLY A 239 -5.20 -12.35 12.71
C GLY A 239 -5.32 -10.93 12.16
N PHE A 240 -5.00 -10.72 10.88
CA PHE A 240 -5.16 -9.41 10.25
C PHE A 240 -6.63 -8.98 10.15
N LYS A 241 -7.53 -9.91 9.83
CA LYS A 241 -8.97 -9.63 9.76
C LYS A 241 -9.59 -9.38 11.13
N ALA A 242 -9.14 -10.11 12.15
CA ALA A 242 -9.54 -9.89 13.53
C ALA A 242 -9.02 -8.54 14.02
N TYR A 243 -7.76 -8.20 13.73
CA TYR A 243 -7.20 -6.90 14.08
C TYR A 243 -8.03 -5.78 13.46
N GLU A 244 -8.36 -5.83 12.17
CA GLU A 244 -9.21 -4.82 11.53
C GLU A 244 -10.56 -4.65 12.24
N LYS A 245 -11.14 -5.74 12.73
CA LYS A 245 -12.41 -5.70 13.47
C LYS A 245 -12.26 -5.11 14.88
N TRP A 246 -11.13 -5.33 15.53
CA TRP A 246 -10.87 -4.91 16.91
C TRP A 246 -9.98 -3.66 17.00
N GLU A 247 -9.69 -3.01 15.87
CA GLU A 247 -8.72 -1.93 15.73
C GLU A 247 -9.00 -0.81 16.74
N ASP A 248 -10.23 -0.31 16.78
CA ASP A 248 -10.64 0.77 17.69
C ASP A 248 -10.50 0.39 19.18
N THR A 249 -10.75 -0.89 19.52
CA THR A 249 -10.64 -1.40 20.90
C THR A 249 -9.19 -1.61 21.32
N ILE A 250 -8.35 -2.09 20.40
CA ILE A 250 -6.92 -2.27 20.66
C ILE A 250 -6.27 -0.88 20.82
N ASP A 251 -6.60 0.06 19.95
CA ASP A 251 -6.06 1.42 20.03
C ASP A 251 -6.49 2.15 21.29
N SER A 252 -7.74 1.95 21.75
CA SER A 252 -8.17 2.52 23.04
C SER A 252 -7.42 1.89 24.21
N LEU A 253 -7.25 0.57 24.23
CA LEU A 253 -6.51 -0.13 25.28
C LEU A 253 -5.03 0.26 25.32
N VAL A 254 -4.41 0.44 24.16
CA VAL A 254 -3.03 0.92 24.05
C VAL A 254 -2.93 2.37 24.49
N GLY A 255 -3.88 3.22 24.11
CA GLY A 255 -3.97 4.60 24.58
C GLY A 255 -4.08 4.68 26.10
N ASP A 256 -4.96 3.87 26.70
CA ASP A 256 -5.16 3.79 28.14
C ASP A 256 -3.90 3.26 28.85
N ALA A 257 -3.30 2.19 28.35
CA ALA A 257 -2.05 1.63 28.90
C ALA A 257 -0.88 2.63 28.79
N CYS A 258 -0.76 3.34 27.68
CA CYS A 258 0.27 4.36 27.49
C CYS A 258 0.05 5.55 28.43
N SER A 259 -1.20 5.97 28.62
CA SER A 259 -1.56 7.00 29.60
C SER A 259 -1.25 6.58 31.04
N PHE A 260 -1.46 5.29 31.36
CA PHE A 260 -1.12 4.71 32.65
C PHE A 260 0.41 4.69 32.84
N VAL A 261 1.18 4.21 31.87
CA VAL A 261 2.65 4.22 31.93
C VAL A 261 3.22 5.64 32.06
N LEU A 262 2.62 6.63 31.39
CA LEU A 262 2.97 8.05 31.53
C LEU A 262 2.59 8.63 32.90
N GLN A 263 1.52 8.16 33.54
CA GLN A 263 1.21 8.50 34.94
C GLN A 263 2.21 7.89 35.94
N PHE A 264 2.81 6.74 35.62
CA PHE A 264 3.83 6.07 36.46
C PHE A 264 5.27 6.54 36.21
N THR A 265 5.52 7.37 35.19
CA THR A 265 6.81 8.04 35.00
C THR A 265 6.71 9.51 35.43
N PRO A 266 6.97 9.85 36.70
CA PRO A 266 7.14 11.24 37.07
C PRO A 266 8.41 11.73 36.36
N ILE A 267 8.20 12.56 35.34
CA ILE A 267 9.25 13.39 34.76
C ILE A 267 9.73 14.32 35.89
N GLN A 268 10.80 13.92 36.59
CA GLN A 268 11.59 14.85 37.38
C GLN A 268 12.36 15.74 36.40
N ILE A 269 11.73 16.83 35.95
CA ILE A 269 12.47 17.99 35.46
C ILE A 269 13.15 18.59 36.70
N SER A 270 14.43 18.22 36.88
CA SER A 270 15.34 18.89 37.79
C SER A 270 15.61 20.30 37.25
N SER A 271 14.92 21.30 37.80
CA SER A 271 15.38 22.69 37.71
C SER A 271 16.53 22.90 38.70
N ARG A 272 17.76 22.94 38.20
CA ARG A 272 18.87 23.69 38.79
C ARG A 272 19.73 24.25 37.68
#